data_AF-A0A2W5N2V9-F1
#
_entry.id   AF-A0A2W5N2V9-F1
#
_cell.length_a   1.000
_cell.length_b   1.000
_cell.length_c   1.000
_cell.angle_alpha   90.00
_cell.angle_beta   90.00
_cell.angle_gamma   90.00
#
_symmetry.space_group_name_H-M   'P 1'
#
loop_
_entity.id
_entity.type
_entity.pdbx_description
1 polymer ?
#
loop_
_entity_poly.entity_id
_entity_poly.type
_entity_poly.pdbx_seq_one_letter_code
_entity_poly.pdbx_strand_id
1 'polypeptide(L)'
;MPFSITHTALALAEGFGLAFSPCILPILPFILASSATKDRLRPFLVIAGFVITFTIFSLVSRSILSIFNIQQDAIQTGAYILLLIFGIVMVVPFLEERFSNVTSGIAGSANSLSNNKLTNTKLGGIFVGALIGLVWVPCAGPILASAILQVIQSQTNFEAVTTITAFSVGAGMPMLAIALFGQYLSAQLRFISKHAVTLRRIMGVSIIAFAFLALSGVSIAEWAVAKTSQTRTTEQNMAGLQDGLDTPYPTPEISGIKKWFNTDPLDLSALKGKVVLVDFWTYSCINCIRTLPYIESWYEKYKDKGLVIIGVHSPEFAFEGKEENVSKALKKFGLTYPVAMDNDFSTWRNFENRYWPAHYLIDKNGMVVYTHFGEGKYDVTENNIRYLLGLQIDENADAGKNVTAQGQTPETYLGNDRAERESKASPLPTDNWKVKGNWKRTGEYIESAKSGDFLMLHFRAKKVFLVMESATDETVNAQILMNGKALEKDTADTKSSIASVKESRLYEIIAEPSSTNRTVTIKAGSAGLRLYAFTFES
;
A
#
# COMPACT_ATOMS: atom_id res chain seq x y z
N MET A 1 24.41 -10.46 1.55
CA MET A 1 24.14 -10.84 2.96
C MET A 1 24.34 -12.34 3.08
N PRO A 2 24.85 -12.89 4.19
CA PRO A 2 25.03 -14.33 4.29
C PRO A 2 23.66 -15.00 4.30
N PHE A 3 23.53 -16.05 3.51
CA PHE A 3 22.37 -16.93 3.39
C PHE A 3 21.88 -17.35 4.79
N SER A 4 20.88 -16.67 5.35
CA SER A 4 20.47 -16.94 6.73
C SER A 4 19.61 -18.19 6.76
N ILE A 5 20.12 -19.24 7.42
CA ILE A 5 19.47 -20.53 7.67
C ILE A 5 18.03 -20.36 8.19
N THR A 6 17.76 -19.23 8.86
CA THR A 6 16.44 -18.85 9.37
C THR A 6 15.36 -18.73 8.31
N HIS A 7 15.65 -18.17 7.12
CA HIS A 7 14.63 -18.03 6.06
C HIS A 7 14.22 -19.39 5.50
N THR A 8 15.20 -20.27 5.24
CA THR A 8 14.95 -21.64 4.76
C THR A 8 14.19 -22.47 5.81
N ALA A 9 14.52 -22.30 7.09
CA ALA A 9 13.82 -22.97 8.19
C ALA A 9 12.37 -22.50 8.32
N LEU A 10 12.12 -21.20 8.15
CA LEU A 10 10.77 -20.64 8.18
C LEU A 10 9.93 -21.16 7.01
N ALA A 11 10.47 -21.15 5.79
CA ALA A 11 9.79 -21.68 4.61
C ALA A 11 9.45 -23.18 4.75
N LEU A 12 10.34 -23.96 5.37
CA LEU A 12 10.09 -25.38 5.66
C LEU A 12 8.96 -25.55 6.69
N ALA A 13 8.89 -24.71 7.72
CA ALA A 13 7.82 -24.72 8.71
C ALA A 13 6.47 -24.28 8.12
N GLU A 14 6.47 -23.26 7.25
CA GLU A 14 5.28 -22.80 6.52
C GLU A 14 4.74 -23.91 5.61
N GLY A 15 5.61 -24.59 4.86
CA GLY A 15 5.26 -25.74 4.04
C GLY A 15 4.66 -26.88 4.86
N PHE A 16 5.25 -27.17 6.03
CA PHE A 16 4.70 -28.18 6.96
C PHE A 16 3.30 -27.83 7.45
N GLY A 17 3.06 -26.55 7.79
CA GLY A 17 1.75 -26.05 8.19
C GLY A 17 0.70 -26.18 7.08
N LEU A 18 1.12 -26.02 5.82
CA LEU A 18 0.24 -26.17 4.66
C LEU A 18 -0.39 -27.57 4.59
N ALA A 19 0.29 -28.62 5.05
CA ALA A 19 -0.25 -29.98 5.07
C ALA A 19 -1.54 -30.13 5.90
N PHE A 20 -1.76 -29.26 6.89
CA PHE A 20 -2.95 -29.23 7.74
C PHE A 20 -4.05 -28.32 7.19
N SER A 21 -3.85 -27.73 6.00
CA SER A 21 -4.84 -26.86 5.39
C SER A 21 -6.14 -27.63 5.08
N PRO A 22 -7.32 -27.01 5.30
CA PRO A 22 -8.63 -27.64 5.08
C PRO A 22 -8.80 -28.25 3.68
N CYS A 23 -8.02 -27.81 2.69
CA CYS A 23 -8.08 -28.31 1.32
C CYS A 23 -7.44 -29.68 1.10
N ILE A 24 -6.61 -30.21 2.03
CA ILE A 24 -5.80 -31.44 1.82
C ILE A 24 -6.41 -32.66 2.48
N LEU A 25 -6.96 -32.49 3.68
CA LEU A 25 -7.62 -33.53 4.45
C LEU A 25 -8.65 -34.34 3.63
N PRO A 26 -9.43 -33.75 2.70
CA PRO A 26 -10.36 -34.51 1.87
C PRO A 26 -9.71 -35.45 0.85
N ILE A 27 -8.48 -35.16 0.41
CA ILE A 27 -7.73 -35.94 -0.60
C ILE A 27 -6.88 -37.03 0.08
N LEU A 28 -6.65 -36.93 1.38
CA LEU A 28 -5.92 -37.90 2.19
C LEU A 28 -6.34 -39.36 1.95
N PRO A 29 -7.64 -39.71 1.87
CA PRO A 29 -8.07 -41.09 1.62
C PRO A 29 -7.64 -41.60 0.23
N PHE A 30 -7.61 -40.73 -0.77
CA PHE A 30 -7.15 -41.08 -2.13
C PHE A 30 -5.63 -41.28 -2.17
N ILE A 31 -4.89 -40.46 -1.43
CA ILE A 31 -3.44 -40.62 -1.26
C ILE A 31 -3.13 -41.96 -0.60
N LEU A 32 -3.84 -42.29 0.48
CA LEU A 32 -3.72 -43.59 1.17
C LEU A 32 -4.07 -44.77 0.26
N ALA A 33 -5.09 -44.62 -0.59
CA ALA A 33 -5.46 -45.64 -1.57
C ALA A 33 -4.37 -45.82 -2.65
N SER A 34 -3.77 -44.72 -3.13
CA SER A 34 -2.69 -44.77 -4.13
C SER A 34 -1.35 -45.26 -3.55
N SER A 35 -1.11 -45.06 -2.24
CA SER A 35 0.11 -45.50 -1.54
C SER A 35 0.03 -46.92 -0.98
N ALA A 36 -1.15 -47.54 -0.95
CA ALA A 36 -1.40 -48.89 -0.42
C ALA A 36 -0.80 -50.04 -1.27
N THR A 37 0.18 -49.76 -2.13
CA THR A 37 0.85 -50.78 -2.95
C THR A 37 2.06 -51.38 -2.22
N LYS A 38 2.43 -52.62 -2.58
CA LYS A 38 3.42 -53.45 -1.87
C LYS A 38 4.87 -52.89 -1.87
N ASP A 39 5.17 -51.87 -2.68
CA ASP A 39 6.51 -51.31 -2.89
C ASP A 39 6.83 -50.10 -1.99
N ARG A 40 7.86 -50.24 -1.14
CA ARG A 40 8.35 -49.18 -0.22
C ARG A 40 8.91 -47.93 -0.91
N LEU A 41 9.27 -48.01 -2.19
CA LEU A 41 9.89 -46.90 -2.94
C LEU A 41 8.87 -45.95 -3.58
N ARG A 42 7.61 -46.37 -3.72
CA ARG A 42 6.58 -45.62 -4.45
C ARG A 42 6.21 -44.29 -3.78
N PRO A 43 6.05 -44.19 -2.45
CA PRO A 43 5.75 -42.92 -1.77
C PRO A 43 6.82 -41.83 -2.00
N PHE A 44 8.10 -42.21 -2.00
CA PHE A 44 9.20 -41.30 -2.28
C PHE A 44 9.13 -40.72 -3.69
N LEU A 45 8.75 -41.55 -4.68
CA LEU A 45 8.59 -41.11 -6.08
C LEU A 45 7.38 -40.19 -6.28
N VAL A 46 6.30 -40.40 -5.52
CA VAL A 46 5.14 -39.48 -5.51
C VAL A 46 5.54 -38.10 -5.01
N ILE A 47 6.31 -38.05 -3.92
CA ILE A 47 6.72 -36.78 -3.31
C ILE A 47 7.77 -36.07 -4.15
N ALA A 48 8.69 -36.82 -4.76
CA ALA A 48 9.63 -36.26 -5.72
C ALA A 48 8.89 -35.62 -6.91
N GLY A 49 7.88 -36.31 -7.47
CA GLY A 49 7.04 -35.75 -8.53
C GLY A 49 6.30 -34.49 -8.10
N PHE A 50 5.72 -34.51 -6.90
CA PHE A 50 5.05 -33.37 -6.30
C PHE A 50 5.98 -32.15 -6.15
N VAL A 51 7.15 -32.32 -5.52
CA VAL A 51 8.13 -31.24 -5.27
C VAL A 51 8.63 -30.64 -6.59
N ILE A 52 8.94 -31.48 -7.59
CA ILE A 52 9.43 -31.04 -8.89
C ILE A 52 8.36 -30.22 -9.61
N THR A 53 7.14 -30.74 -9.74
CA THR A 53 6.07 -30.05 -10.48
C THR A 53 5.66 -28.75 -9.80
N PHE A 54 5.57 -28.75 -8.47
CA PHE A 54 5.20 -27.56 -7.71
C PHE A 54 6.27 -26.46 -7.81
N THR A 55 7.55 -26.83 -7.75
CA THR A 55 8.67 -25.88 -7.91
C THR A 55 8.69 -25.28 -9.32
N ILE A 56 8.59 -26.11 -10.35
CA ILE A 56 8.56 -25.66 -11.75
C ILE A 56 7.38 -24.74 -12.00
N PHE A 57 6.17 -25.14 -11.58
CA PHE A 57 4.97 -24.33 -11.79
C PHE A 57 5.04 -22.98 -11.07
N SER A 58 5.56 -22.96 -9.83
CA SER A 58 5.73 -21.73 -9.06
C SER A 58 6.72 -20.77 -9.72
N LEU A 59 7.83 -21.29 -10.23
CA LEU A 59 8.83 -20.50 -10.97
C LEU A 59 8.26 -19.95 -12.28
N VAL A 60 7.51 -20.77 -13.03
CA VAL A 60 6.87 -20.35 -14.29
C VAL A 60 5.79 -19.28 -14.02
N SER A 61 4.99 -19.43 -12.96
CA SER A 61 4.00 -18.42 -12.55
C SER A 61 4.66 -17.06 -12.28
N ARG A 62 5.83 -17.04 -11.62
CA ARG A 62 6.59 -15.81 -11.39
C ARG A 62 6.96 -15.11 -12.70
N SER A 63 7.46 -15.86 -13.69
CA SER A 63 7.83 -15.29 -15.00
C SER A 63 6.62 -14.75 -15.77
N ILE A 64 5.47 -15.43 -15.68
CA ILE A 64 4.23 -14.99 -16.33
C ILE A 64 3.73 -13.68 -15.69
N LEU A 65 3.77 -13.56 -14.36
CA LEU A 65 3.35 -12.35 -13.65
C LEU A 65 4.21 -11.12 -14.00
N SER A 66 5.51 -11.29 -14.30
CA SER A 66 6.35 -10.17 -14.73
C SER A 66 6.04 -9.63 -16.13
N ILE A 67 5.37 -10.41 -16.99
CA ILE A 67 5.07 -10.04 -18.38
C ILE A 67 3.69 -9.39 -18.49
N PHE A 68 2.75 -9.80 -17.62
CA PHE A 68 1.39 -9.29 -17.61
C PHE A 68 1.22 -8.31 -16.45
N ASN A 69 1.24 -7.00 -16.76
CA ASN A 69 0.98 -5.89 -15.83
C ASN A 69 -0.53 -5.80 -15.45
N ILE A 70 -1.16 -6.96 -15.19
CA ILE A 70 -2.56 -7.12 -14.83
C ILE A 70 -2.70 -6.86 -13.33
N GLN A 71 -3.65 -6.01 -12.98
CA GLN A 71 -3.98 -5.64 -11.60
C GLN A 71 -4.11 -6.90 -10.71
N GLN A 72 -3.27 -7.00 -9.67
CA GLN A 72 -3.11 -8.17 -8.79
C GLN A 72 -4.44 -8.65 -8.17
N ASP A 73 -5.40 -7.73 -8.03
CA ASP A 73 -6.75 -7.96 -7.52
C ASP A 73 -7.58 -8.90 -8.41
N ALA A 74 -7.40 -8.86 -9.74
CA ALA A 74 -8.18 -9.67 -10.68
C ALA A 74 -7.83 -11.16 -10.58
N ILE A 75 -6.55 -11.47 -10.35
CA ILE A 75 -6.07 -12.86 -10.22
C ILE A 75 -6.53 -13.46 -8.89
N GLN A 76 -6.47 -12.69 -7.79
CA GLN A 76 -6.95 -13.13 -6.48
C GLN A 76 -8.47 -13.39 -6.51
N THR A 77 -9.24 -12.48 -7.10
CA THR A 77 -10.69 -12.62 -7.23
C THR A 77 -11.04 -13.88 -8.03
N GLY A 78 -10.34 -14.14 -9.14
CA GLY A 78 -10.52 -15.36 -9.93
C GLY A 78 -10.25 -16.65 -9.14
N ALA A 79 -9.20 -16.66 -8.31
CA ALA A 79 -8.87 -17.81 -7.47
C ALA A 79 -9.94 -18.06 -6.39
N TYR A 80 -10.47 -17.02 -5.75
CA TYR A 80 -11.54 -17.16 -4.76
C TYR A 80 -12.85 -17.65 -5.36
N ILE A 81 -13.20 -17.19 -6.58
CA ILE A 81 -14.37 -17.69 -7.31
C ILE A 81 -14.22 -19.18 -7.62
N LEU A 82 -13.04 -19.62 -8.08
CA LEU A 82 -12.78 -21.03 -8.36
C LEU A 82 -12.90 -21.89 -7.10
N LEU A 83 -12.35 -21.43 -5.98
CA LEU A 83 -12.39 -22.12 -4.70
C LEU A 83 -13.82 -22.22 -4.14
N LEU A 84 -14.65 -21.19 -4.34
CA LEU A 84 -16.07 -21.20 -4.00
C LEU A 84 -16.85 -22.24 -4.83
N ILE A 85 -16.60 -22.31 -6.14
CA ILE A 85 -17.21 -23.32 -7.02
C ILE A 85 -16.85 -24.73 -6.54
N PHE A 86 -15.58 -24.96 -6.23
CA PHE A 86 -15.11 -26.27 -5.75
C PHE A 86 -15.75 -26.66 -4.41
N GLY A 87 -15.87 -25.71 -3.48
CA GLY A 87 -16.57 -25.90 -2.22
C GLY A 87 -18.04 -26.31 -2.42
N ILE A 88 -18.75 -25.65 -3.32
CA ILE A 88 -20.16 -25.98 -3.66
C ILE A 88 -20.27 -27.40 -4.22
N VAL A 89 -19.37 -27.78 -5.13
CA VAL A 89 -19.34 -29.14 -5.71
C VAL A 89 -19.13 -30.20 -4.63
N MET A 90 -18.29 -29.94 -3.61
CA MET A 90 -18.07 -30.87 -2.51
C MET A 90 -19.25 -30.98 -1.51
N VAL A 91 -20.09 -29.95 -1.40
CA VAL A 91 -21.24 -29.95 -0.46
C VAL A 91 -22.47 -30.62 -1.07
N VAL A 92 -22.63 -30.52 -2.39
CA VAL A 92 -23.82 -31.04 -3.09
C VAL A 92 -23.50 -32.41 -3.70
N PRO A 93 -24.04 -33.52 -3.14
CA PRO A 93 -23.70 -34.88 -3.59
C PRO A 93 -24.08 -35.15 -5.05
N PHE A 94 -25.12 -34.50 -5.57
CA PHE A 94 -25.51 -34.60 -6.98
C PHE A 94 -24.48 -33.99 -7.94
N LEU A 95 -23.81 -32.91 -7.53
CA LEU A 95 -22.72 -32.31 -8.30
C LEU A 95 -21.46 -33.18 -8.20
N GLU A 96 -21.24 -33.83 -7.06
CA GLU A 96 -20.11 -34.74 -6.86
C GLU A 96 -20.16 -35.93 -7.84
N GLU A 97 -21.31 -36.58 -7.99
CA GLU A 97 -21.47 -37.69 -8.94
C GLU A 97 -21.25 -37.25 -10.40
N ARG A 98 -21.75 -36.07 -10.77
CA ARG A 98 -21.55 -35.48 -12.11
C ARG A 98 -20.10 -35.11 -12.36
N PHE A 99 -19.45 -34.47 -11.39
CA PHE A 99 -18.03 -34.11 -11.47
C PHE A 99 -17.17 -35.36 -11.53
N SER A 100 -17.42 -36.35 -10.67
CA SER A 100 -16.75 -37.65 -10.70
C SER A 100 -16.92 -38.35 -12.04
N ASN A 101 -18.07 -38.25 -12.70
CA ASN A 101 -18.29 -38.83 -14.04
C ASN A 101 -17.56 -38.08 -15.17
N VAL A 102 -17.44 -36.76 -15.08
CA VAL A 102 -16.66 -35.94 -16.04
C VAL A 102 -15.17 -36.17 -15.84
N THR A 103 -14.72 -36.10 -14.59
CA THR A 103 -13.32 -36.31 -14.21
C THR A 103 -12.91 -37.76 -14.40
N SER A 104 -13.79 -38.75 -14.20
CA SER A 104 -13.50 -40.15 -14.52
C SER A 104 -13.45 -40.43 -16.03
N GLY A 105 -14.03 -39.57 -16.88
CA GLY A 105 -13.80 -39.59 -18.32
C GLY A 105 -12.37 -39.17 -18.68
N ILE A 106 -11.87 -38.09 -18.08
CA ILE A 106 -10.49 -37.61 -18.28
C ILE A 106 -9.48 -38.55 -17.60
N ALA A 107 -9.76 -38.93 -16.35
CA ALA A 107 -8.99 -39.91 -15.61
C ALA A 107 -9.11 -41.30 -16.23
N GLY A 108 -10.18 -41.61 -16.97
CA GLY A 108 -10.41 -42.85 -17.71
C GLY A 108 -9.67 -42.88 -19.05
N SER A 109 -9.53 -41.75 -19.75
CA SER A 109 -8.55 -41.60 -20.84
C SER A 109 -7.12 -41.66 -20.32
N ALA A 110 -6.84 -41.09 -19.15
CA ALA A 110 -5.57 -41.28 -18.46
C ALA A 110 -5.41 -42.74 -18.00
N ASN A 111 -6.50 -43.44 -17.64
CA ASN A 111 -6.48 -44.84 -17.21
C ASN A 111 -6.34 -45.80 -18.42
N SER A 112 -6.83 -45.42 -19.60
CA SER A 112 -6.62 -46.16 -20.84
C SER A 112 -5.19 -45.98 -21.35
N LEU A 113 -4.58 -44.80 -21.13
CA LEU A 113 -3.13 -44.59 -21.24
C LEU A 113 -2.34 -45.29 -20.12
N SER A 114 -2.91 -45.43 -18.92
CA SER A 114 -2.38 -46.16 -17.76
C SER A 114 -2.45 -47.69 -17.90
N ASN A 115 -3.30 -48.20 -18.80
CA ASN A 115 -3.38 -49.64 -19.10
C ASN A 115 -2.18 -50.12 -19.93
N ASN A 116 -1.34 -49.21 -20.43
CA ASN A 116 0.01 -49.56 -20.84
C ASN A 116 0.84 -49.82 -19.57
N LYS A 117 1.63 -50.89 -19.59
CA LYS A 117 2.52 -51.47 -18.56
C LYS A 117 3.34 -50.52 -17.63
N LEU A 118 3.26 -49.20 -17.79
CA LEU A 118 4.01 -48.16 -17.10
C LEU A 118 3.47 -47.75 -15.71
N THR A 119 2.18 -47.84 -15.40
CA THR A 119 1.63 -47.28 -14.13
C THR A 119 1.61 -48.26 -12.96
N ASN A 120 1.81 -49.56 -13.25
CA ASN A 120 2.19 -50.56 -12.24
C ASN A 120 3.71 -50.57 -11.98
N THR A 121 4.46 -49.75 -12.72
CA THR A 121 5.92 -49.57 -12.56
C THR A 121 6.19 -48.35 -11.67
N LYS A 122 7.35 -48.33 -11.01
CA LYS A 122 7.84 -47.27 -10.10
C LYS A 122 7.57 -45.82 -10.59
N LEU A 123 7.62 -45.59 -11.91
CA LEU A 123 7.35 -44.29 -12.56
C LEU A 123 5.91 -43.76 -12.43
N GLY A 124 4.92 -44.63 -12.19
CA GLY A 124 3.53 -44.20 -11.99
C GLY A 124 3.35 -43.29 -10.76
N GLY A 125 4.23 -43.40 -9.77
CA GLY A 125 4.23 -42.52 -8.60
C GLY A 125 4.49 -41.05 -8.96
N ILE A 126 5.45 -40.79 -9.86
CA ILE A 126 5.84 -39.43 -10.26
C ILE A 126 4.67 -38.71 -10.94
N PHE A 127 3.94 -39.40 -11.81
CA PHE A 127 2.82 -38.82 -12.55
C PHE A 127 1.65 -38.45 -11.63
N VAL A 128 1.34 -39.31 -10.65
CA VAL A 128 0.34 -39.02 -9.62
C VAL A 128 0.76 -37.84 -8.76
N GLY A 129 2.04 -37.79 -8.36
CA GLY A 129 2.61 -36.65 -7.63
C GLY A 129 2.52 -35.33 -8.39
N ALA A 130 2.79 -35.35 -9.70
CA ALA A 130 2.70 -34.18 -10.57
C ALA A 130 1.26 -33.63 -10.67
N LEU A 131 0.27 -34.51 -10.82
CA LEU A 131 -1.15 -34.11 -10.85
C LEU A 131 -1.60 -33.50 -9.53
N ILE A 132 -1.20 -34.10 -8.40
CA ILE A 132 -1.49 -33.56 -7.06
C ILE A 132 -0.87 -32.16 -6.92
N GLY A 133 0.37 -31.98 -7.42
CA GLY A 133 1.06 -30.69 -7.40
C GLY A 133 0.30 -29.57 -8.12
N LEU A 134 -0.27 -29.85 -9.29
CA LEU A 134 -1.05 -28.88 -10.07
C LEU A 134 -2.38 -28.53 -9.38
N VAL A 135 -3.06 -29.52 -8.81
CA VAL A 135 -4.32 -29.29 -8.08
C VAL A 135 -4.09 -28.49 -6.79
N TRP A 136 -2.86 -28.50 -6.26
CA TRP A 136 -2.55 -27.84 -5.00
C TRP A 136 -2.35 -26.33 -5.08
N VAL A 137 -2.00 -25.83 -6.27
CA VAL A 137 -1.65 -24.42 -6.51
C VAL A 137 -2.74 -23.42 -6.06
N PRO A 138 -4.03 -23.59 -6.41
CA PRO A 138 -5.05 -22.58 -6.11
C PRO A 138 -5.34 -22.46 -4.60
N CYS A 139 -5.24 -23.57 -3.89
CA CYS A 139 -5.47 -23.67 -2.44
C CYS A 139 -4.30 -23.11 -1.63
N ALA A 140 -3.09 -23.19 -2.20
CA ALA A 140 -1.87 -22.68 -1.59
C ALA A 140 -1.70 -21.17 -1.81
N GLY A 141 -2.41 -20.56 -2.77
CA GLY A 141 -2.26 -19.15 -3.18
C GLY A 141 -2.14 -18.14 -2.03
N PRO A 142 -3.03 -18.13 -1.03
CA PRO A 142 -2.95 -17.18 0.08
C PRO A 142 -1.71 -17.37 0.98
N ILE A 143 -1.29 -18.62 1.21
CA ILE A 143 -0.10 -18.94 2.03
C ILE A 143 1.17 -18.75 1.20
N LEU A 144 1.11 -19.07 -0.09
CA LEU A 144 2.18 -18.80 -1.04
C LEU A 144 2.43 -17.31 -1.18
N ALA A 145 1.42 -16.44 -1.00
CA ALA A 145 1.63 -14.99 -1.07
C ALA A 145 2.66 -14.50 -0.03
N SER A 146 2.65 -15.03 1.21
CA SER A 146 3.65 -14.65 2.22
C SER A 146 5.04 -15.18 1.89
N ALA A 147 5.14 -16.42 1.38
CA ALA A 147 6.41 -16.98 0.92
C ALA A 147 6.95 -16.25 -0.34
N ILE A 148 6.06 -15.85 -1.26
CA ILE A 148 6.39 -15.10 -2.46
C ILE A 148 6.90 -13.70 -2.09
N LEU A 149 6.32 -13.03 -1.09
CA LEU A 149 6.84 -11.75 -0.58
C LEU A 149 8.27 -11.89 -0.05
N GLN A 150 8.58 -12.97 0.68
CA GLN A 150 9.96 -13.27 1.10
C GLN A 150 10.89 -13.52 -0.09
N VAL A 151 10.39 -14.16 -1.16
CA VAL A 151 11.14 -14.40 -2.40
C VAL A 151 11.34 -13.12 -3.22
N ILE A 152 10.38 -12.19 -3.22
CA ILE A 152 10.50 -10.89 -3.92
C ILE A 152 11.60 -10.03 -3.29
N GLN A 153 11.81 -10.14 -1.98
CA GLN A 153 12.89 -9.45 -1.28
C GLN A 153 14.28 -10.08 -1.49
N SER A 154 14.36 -11.29 -2.05
CA SER A 154 15.65 -11.96 -2.28
C SER A 154 16.34 -11.43 -3.53
N GLN A 155 17.56 -10.90 -3.36
CA GLN A 155 18.32 -10.21 -4.41
C GLN A 155 18.85 -11.14 -5.51
N THR A 156 18.77 -12.47 -5.34
CA THR A 156 19.35 -13.45 -6.27
C THR A 156 18.38 -14.55 -6.68
N ASN A 157 18.46 -14.99 -7.94
CA ASN A 157 17.65 -16.11 -8.46
C ASN A 157 17.90 -17.44 -7.72
N PHE A 158 19.08 -17.59 -7.10
CA PHE A 158 19.46 -18.82 -6.39
C PHE A 158 18.76 -18.95 -5.03
N GLU A 159 18.55 -17.83 -4.31
CA GLU A 159 17.81 -17.80 -3.05
C GLU A 159 16.34 -18.14 -3.27
N ALA A 160 15.71 -17.57 -4.29
CA ALA A 160 14.32 -17.86 -4.66
C ALA A 160 14.07 -19.36 -4.91
N VAL A 161 14.94 -20.02 -5.67
CA VAL A 161 14.84 -21.46 -5.96
C VAL A 161 15.00 -22.28 -4.69
N THR A 162 15.93 -21.90 -3.80
CA THR A 162 16.19 -22.64 -2.57
C THR A 162 15.01 -22.53 -1.59
N THR A 163 14.41 -21.35 -1.45
CA THR A 163 13.23 -21.13 -0.58
C THR A 163 12.01 -21.90 -1.08
N ILE A 164 11.72 -21.85 -2.39
CA ILE A 164 10.60 -22.59 -2.99
C ILE A 164 10.79 -24.11 -2.84
N THR A 165 12.03 -24.58 -3.01
CA THR A 165 12.36 -26.00 -2.82
C THR A 165 12.19 -26.41 -1.36
N ALA A 166 12.67 -25.60 -0.41
CA ALA A 166 12.52 -25.86 1.02
C ALA A 166 11.05 -25.89 1.46
N PHE A 167 10.24 -24.97 0.96
CA PHE A 167 8.79 -24.96 1.17
C PHE A 167 8.12 -26.23 0.63
N SER A 168 8.46 -26.62 -0.60
CA SER A 168 7.92 -27.82 -1.26
C SER A 168 8.29 -29.10 -0.51
N VAL A 169 9.53 -29.18 -0.01
CA VAL A 169 10.01 -30.30 0.82
C VAL A 169 9.29 -30.33 2.17
N GLY A 170 9.13 -29.17 2.82
CA GLY A 170 8.39 -29.04 4.08
C GLY A 170 6.94 -29.54 3.95
N ALA A 171 6.28 -29.21 2.84
CA ALA A 171 4.91 -29.66 2.56
C ALA A 171 4.81 -31.16 2.20
N GLY A 172 5.85 -31.72 1.56
CA GLY A 172 5.95 -33.14 1.26
C GLY A 172 6.24 -34.03 2.49
N MET A 173 6.85 -33.48 3.54
CA MET A 173 7.30 -34.26 4.70
C MET A 173 6.15 -34.92 5.49
N PRO A 174 5.04 -34.23 5.81
CA PRO A 174 3.86 -34.87 6.42
C PRO A 174 3.23 -35.93 5.53
N MET A 175 3.17 -35.70 4.21
CA MET A 175 2.65 -36.69 3.25
C MET A 175 3.51 -37.96 3.23
N LEU A 176 4.84 -37.83 3.31
CA LEU A 176 5.74 -38.97 3.40
C LEU A 176 5.50 -39.76 4.68
N ALA A 177 5.40 -39.06 5.80
CA ALA A 177 5.14 -39.68 7.10
C ALA A 177 3.82 -40.46 7.07
N ILE A 178 2.74 -39.86 6.55
CA ILE A 178 1.43 -40.52 6.45
C ILE A 178 1.46 -41.68 5.47
N ALA A 179 2.17 -41.58 4.34
CA ALA A 179 2.25 -42.66 3.36
C ALA A 179 3.03 -43.88 3.90
N LEU A 180 4.08 -43.66 4.72
CA LEU A 180 4.86 -44.73 5.34
C LEU A 180 4.15 -45.35 6.55
N PHE A 181 3.48 -44.53 7.38
CA PHE A 181 2.76 -44.98 8.57
C PHE A 181 1.29 -45.36 8.31
N GLY A 182 0.79 -45.13 7.09
CA GLY A 182 -0.62 -45.28 6.75
C GLY A 182 -1.16 -46.69 6.94
N GLN A 183 -0.33 -47.73 6.77
CA GLN A 183 -0.74 -49.12 7.02
C GLN A 183 -1.04 -49.36 8.51
N TYR A 184 -0.25 -48.77 9.42
CA TYR A 184 -0.45 -48.86 10.87
C TYR A 184 -1.64 -48.00 11.32
N LEU A 185 -1.75 -46.79 10.77
CA LEU A 185 -2.80 -45.83 11.13
C LEU A 185 -4.17 -46.19 10.53
N SER A 186 -4.22 -46.96 9.43
CA SER A 186 -5.46 -47.41 8.79
C SER A 186 -6.35 -48.28 9.68
N ALA A 187 -5.75 -49.03 10.63
CA ALA A 187 -6.48 -49.82 11.60
C ALA A 187 -7.19 -48.93 12.64
N GLN A 188 -6.53 -47.84 13.07
CA GLN A 188 -7.03 -46.87 14.05
C GLN A 188 -8.05 -45.88 13.43
N LEU A 189 -7.90 -45.56 12.15
CA LEU A 189 -8.70 -44.54 11.43
C LEU A 189 -10.01 -45.06 10.84
N ARG A 190 -10.42 -46.32 11.07
CA ARG A 190 -11.72 -46.86 10.63
C ARG A 190 -12.93 -46.09 11.17
N PHE A 191 -12.76 -45.30 12.23
CA PHE A 191 -13.79 -44.40 12.75
C PHE A 191 -14.03 -43.17 11.86
N ILE A 192 -12.97 -42.67 11.20
CA ILE A 192 -13.04 -41.52 10.29
C ILE A 192 -13.69 -41.92 8.97
N SER A 193 -13.41 -43.13 8.46
CA SER A 193 -14.05 -43.61 7.23
C SER A 193 -15.57 -43.78 7.36
N LYS A 194 -16.08 -44.10 8.56
CA LYS A 194 -17.53 -44.14 8.85
C LYS A 194 -18.21 -42.78 8.78
N HIS A 195 -17.49 -41.70 9.11
CA HIS A 195 -18.02 -40.33 9.07
C HIS A 195 -17.47 -39.52 7.88
N ALA A 196 -16.88 -40.18 6.88
CA ALA A 196 -16.20 -39.52 5.78
C ALA A 196 -17.11 -38.55 5.00
N VAL A 197 -18.38 -38.91 4.82
CA VAL A 197 -19.38 -38.05 4.15
C VAL A 197 -19.72 -36.81 4.99
N THR A 198 -19.90 -36.98 6.30
CA THR A 198 -20.19 -35.87 7.23
C THR A 198 -18.98 -34.93 7.34
N LEU A 199 -17.78 -35.49 7.46
CA LEU A 199 -16.54 -34.72 7.53
C LEU A 199 -16.31 -33.94 6.23
N ARG A 200 -16.49 -34.58 5.07
CA ARG A 200 -16.42 -33.93 3.75
C ARG A 200 -17.36 -32.74 3.65
N ARG A 201 -18.61 -32.89 4.11
CA ARG A 201 -19.62 -31.83 4.07
C ARG A 201 -19.27 -30.66 5.01
N ILE A 202 -18.78 -30.94 6.21
CA ILE A 202 -18.31 -29.92 7.16
C ILE A 202 -17.15 -29.12 6.54
N MET A 203 -16.21 -29.81 5.89
CA MET A 203 -15.07 -29.15 5.23
C MET A 203 -15.49 -28.35 4.00
N GLY A 204 -16.36 -28.88 3.16
CA GLY A 204 -16.92 -28.12 2.02
C GLY A 204 -17.62 -26.84 2.47
N VAL A 205 -18.39 -26.89 3.56
CA VAL A 205 -19.01 -25.70 4.17
C VAL A 205 -17.95 -24.71 4.69
N SER A 206 -16.86 -25.20 5.30
CA SER A 206 -15.77 -24.33 5.75
C SER A 206 -15.04 -23.61 4.61
N ILE A 207 -14.85 -24.29 3.46
CA ILE A 207 -14.24 -23.73 2.25
C ILE A 207 -15.14 -22.66 1.63
N ILE A 208 -16.45 -22.92 1.55
CA ILE A 208 -17.43 -21.93 1.07
C ILE A 208 -17.45 -20.70 1.98
N ALA A 209 -17.46 -20.90 3.30
CA ALA A 209 -17.42 -19.80 4.27
C ALA A 209 -16.14 -18.96 4.12
N PHE A 210 -14.98 -19.60 3.95
CA PHE A 210 -13.71 -18.91 3.72
C PHE A 210 -13.70 -18.12 2.40
N ALA A 211 -14.14 -18.73 1.30
CA ALA A 211 -14.20 -18.06 0.00
C ALA A 211 -15.16 -16.86 -0.01
N PHE A 212 -16.33 -17.03 0.62
CA PHE A 212 -17.34 -15.98 0.73
C PHE A 212 -16.84 -14.80 1.59
N LEU A 213 -16.19 -15.10 2.72
CA LEU A 213 -15.56 -14.09 3.57
C LEU A 213 -14.44 -13.33 2.83
N ALA A 214 -13.57 -14.05 2.11
CA ALA A 214 -12.51 -13.44 1.31
C ALA A 214 -13.06 -12.52 0.19
N LEU A 215 -14.16 -12.92 -0.46
CA LEU A 215 -14.85 -12.08 -1.47
C LEU A 215 -15.58 -10.87 -0.86
N SER A 216 -16.00 -10.95 0.41
CA SER A 216 -16.67 -9.85 1.10
C SER A 216 -15.74 -8.73 1.57
N GLY A 217 -14.43 -8.84 1.30
CA GLY A 217 -13.42 -7.88 1.76
C GLY A 217 -13.03 -8.05 3.23
N VAL A 218 -13.62 -9.03 3.94
CA VAL A 218 -13.20 -9.41 5.30
C VAL A 218 -12.00 -10.34 5.17
N SER A 219 -10.81 -9.76 5.18
CA SER A 219 -9.52 -10.47 5.09
C SER A 219 -9.31 -11.32 6.36
N ILE A 220 -9.70 -12.59 6.27
CA ILE A 220 -9.35 -13.62 7.25
C ILE A 220 -7.82 -13.75 7.36
N ALA A 221 -7.10 -13.36 6.30
CA ALA A 221 -5.65 -13.17 6.28
C ALA A 221 -5.21 -12.12 7.32
N GLU A 222 -5.87 -10.96 7.42
CA GLU A 222 -5.60 -9.99 8.50
C GLU A 222 -5.96 -10.56 9.86
N TRP A 223 -7.08 -11.27 10.01
CA TRP A 223 -7.46 -11.86 11.31
C TRP A 223 -6.52 -13.00 11.76
N ALA A 224 -6.07 -13.86 10.84
CA ALA A 224 -5.15 -14.97 11.13
C ALA A 224 -3.70 -14.50 11.27
N VAL A 225 -3.29 -13.50 10.48
CA VAL A 225 -2.03 -12.77 10.67
C VAL A 225 -2.08 -12.00 11.98
N ALA A 226 -3.16 -11.30 12.33
CA ALA A 226 -3.31 -10.58 13.60
C ALA A 226 -3.25 -11.50 14.83
N LYS A 227 -3.75 -12.74 14.73
CA LYS A 227 -3.66 -13.71 15.84
C LYS A 227 -2.33 -14.46 15.92
N THR A 228 -1.67 -14.70 14.79
CA THR A 228 -0.36 -15.39 14.75
C THR A 228 0.80 -14.43 14.96
N SER A 229 0.64 -13.15 14.64
CA SER A 229 1.58 -12.08 15.01
C SER A 229 1.52 -11.75 16.51
N GLN A 230 0.39 -11.97 17.19
CA GLN A 230 0.22 -11.67 18.62
C GLN A 230 1.13 -12.46 19.57
N THR A 231 1.82 -13.52 19.11
CA THR A 231 2.81 -14.25 19.92
C THR A 231 4.26 -13.90 19.60
N ARG A 232 4.51 -12.99 18.64
CA ARG A 232 5.86 -12.44 18.33
C ARG A 232 5.94 -10.92 18.40
N THR A 233 4.82 -10.19 18.49
CA THR A 233 4.78 -8.71 18.54
C THR A 233 5.12 -8.08 19.90
N THR A 234 5.66 -8.83 20.87
CA THR A 234 6.03 -8.26 22.18
C THR A 234 7.54 -8.26 22.45
N GLU A 235 8.40 -8.87 21.63
CA GLU A 235 9.83 -8.99 21.96
C GLU A 235 10.83 -8.35 20.99
N GLN A 236 10.43 -7.77 19.84
CA GLN A 236 11.40 -7.12 18.94
C GLN A 236 10.94 -5.81 18.27
N ASN A 237 10.02 -5.05 18.89
CA ASN A 237 10.03 -3.62 18.61
C ASN A 237 11.35 -3.06 19.13
N MET A 238 12.11 -2.35 18.31
CA MET A 238 13.18 -1.47 18.77
C MET A 238 12.61 -0.65 19.94
N ALA A 239 13.04 -0.94 21.16
CA ALA A 239 12.32 -0.69 22.41
C ALA A 239 12.12 0.79 22.83
N GLY A 240 12.10 1.73 21.88
CA GLY A 240 11.84 3.15 22.16
C GLY A 240 11.40 4.02 20.98
N LEU A 241 11.13 3.47 19.79
CA LEU A 241 10.47 4.22 18.71
C LEU A 241 8.95 4.25 18.92
N GLN A 242 8.37 5.44 18.91
CA GLN A 242 6.93 5.66 18.95
C GLN A 242 6.35 5.52 17.53
N ASP A 243 5.30 4.71 17.34
CA ASP A 243 4.69 4.44 16.03
C ASP A 243 5.68 3.97 14.94
N GLY A 244 6.79 3.32 15.33
CA GLY A 244 7.79 2.79 14.40
C GLY A 244 7.23 1.68 13.50
N LEU A 245 7.90 1.46 12.36
CA LEU A 245 7.53 0.39 11.44
C LEU A 245 7.84 -0.98 12.04
N ASP A 246 6.87 -1.89 11.98
CA ASP A 246 7.03 -3.29 12.41
C ASP A 246 8.14 -4.00 11.60
N THR A 247 8.26 -3.64 10.32
CA THR A 247 9.29 -4.15 9.41
C THR A 247 10.04 -3.01 8.76
N PRO A 248 11.17 -2.55 9.35
CA PRO A 248 12.05 -1.59 8.72
C PRO A 248 12.56 -2.10 7.37
N TYR A 249 12.68 -1.21 6.40
CA TYR A 249 13.14 -1.54 5.04
C TYR A 249 14.27 -0.62 4.59
N PRO A 250 15.16 -1.06 3.68
CA PRO A 250 16.25 -0.22 3.20
C PRO A 250 15.73 1.07 2.56
N THR A 251 16.39 2.20 2.79
CA THR A 251 15.98 3.46 2.18
C THR A 251 15.99 3.36 0.64
N PRO A 252 14.89 3.76 -0.03
CA PRO A 252 14.90 3.95 -1.47
C PRO A 252 15.88 5.04 -1.89
N GLU A 253 16.32 5.03 -3.15
CA GLU A 253 17.24 6.02 -3.70
C GLU A 253 16.51 7.34 -4.01
N ILE A 254 17.14 8.46 -3.66
CA ILE A 254 16.76 9.80 -4.16
C ILE A 254 17.36 9.94 -5.55
N SER A 255 16.53 9.77 -6.58
CA SER A 255 16.96 9.76 -7.98
C SER A 255 16.17 10.77 -8.82
N GLY A 256 16.69 11.05 -10.02
CA GLY A 256 16.05 11.98 -10.97
C GLY A 256 16.11 13.46 -10.57
N ILE A 257 16.91 13.81 -9.55
CA ILE A 257 17.03 15.19 -9.08
C ILE A 257 18.02 15.97 -9.95
N LYS A 258 17.50 16.95 -10.69
CA LYS A 258 18.31 17.84 -11.55
C LYS A 258 18.88 19.04 -10.79
N LYS A 259 18.16 19.49 -9.76
CA LYS A 259 18.51 20.69 -9.00
C LYS A 259 18.42 20.41 -7.50
N TRP A 260 19.49 20.80 -6.80
CA TRP A 260 19.53 20.88 -5.34
C TRP A 260 19.65 22.34 -4.91
N PHE A 261 19.06 22.65 -3.77
CA PHE A 261 19.22 23.91 -3.05
C PHE A 261 19.87 23.63 -1.69
N ASN A 262 20.59 24.64 -1.18
CA ASN A 262 21.29 24.62 0.11
C ASN A 262 22.42 23.57 0.24
N THR A 263 22.67 22.75 -0.78
CA THR A 263 23.74 21.75 -0.81
C THR A 263 24.08 21.35 -2.25
N ASP A 264 25.25 20.73 -2.43
CA ASP A 264 25.52 19.86 -3.57
C ASP A 264 24.70 18.56 -3.46
N PRO A 265 24.50 17.81 -4.57
CA PRO A 265 23.72 16.58 -4.56
C PRO A 265 24.15 15.59 -3.47
N LEU A 266 23.17 15.10 -2.70
CA LEU A 266 23.42 14.15 -1.61
C LEU A 266 23.01 12.73 -2.02
N ASP A 267 23.92 11.79 -1.80
CA ASP A 267 23.63 10.36 -1.87
C ASP A 267 23.34 9.83 -0.47
N LEU A 268 22.17 9.19 -0.29
CA LEU A 268 21.78 8.57 0.97
C LEU A 268 22.78 7.49 1.43
N SER A 269 23.46 6.83 0.50
CA SER A 269 24.48 5.83 0.83
C SER A 269 25.67 6.44 1.59
N ALA A 270 26.02 7.69 1.26
CA ALA A 270 27.06 8.48 1.92
C ALA A 270 26.64 9.05 3.28
N LEU A 271 25.34 8.98 3.61
CA LEU A 271 24.78 9.44 4.89
C LEU A 271 24.67 8.32 5.94
N LYS A 272 25.13 7.11 5.64
CA LYS A 272 25.23 6.03 6.64
C LYS A 272 25.99 6.49 7.88
N GLY A 273 25.46 6.14 9.05
CA GLY A 273 25.93 6.60 10.35
C GLY A 273 25.22 7.86 10.87
N LYS A 274 24.45 8.56 10.03
CA LYS A 274 23.60 9.69 10.42
C LYS A 274 22.13 9.26 10.47
N VAL A 275 21.33 10.01 11.23
CA VAL A 275 19.86 9.89 11.18
C VAL A 275 19.39 10.81 10.06
N VAL A 276 18.53 10.33 9.17
CA VAL A 276 18.05 11.12 8.02
C VAL A 276 16.54 11.24 8.06
N LEU A 277 16.01 12.46 7.97
CA LEU A 277 14.58 12.71 7.74
C LEU A 277 14.39 13.15 6.29
N VAL A 278 13.63 12.40 5.52
CA VAL A 278 13.16 12.79 4.19
C VAL A 278 11.77 13.39 4.32
N ASP A 279 11.63 14.66 3.97
CA ASP A 279 10.38 15.44 4.04
C ASP A 279 9.88 15.76 2.63
N PHE A 280 8.76 15.17 2.22
CA PHE A 280 8.10 15.49 0.96
C PHE A 280 7.15 16.66 1.14
N TRP A 281 7.39 17.73 0.39
CA TRP A 281 6.63 18.97 0.52
C TRP A 281 6.45 19.69 -0.81
N THR A 282 5.52 20.64 -0.84
CA THR A 282 5.42 21.64 -1.91
C THR A 282 5.04 23.00 -1.32
N TYR A 283 5.45 24.10 -1.96
CA TYR A 283 5.39 25.42 -1.33
C TYR A 283 4.01 26.10 -1.36
N SER A 284 3.04 25.61 -2.15
CA SER A 284 1.67 26.14 -2.10
C SER A 284 0.71 25.28 -1.26
N CYS A 285 1.17 24.15 -0.72
CA CYS A 285 0.38 23.30 0.18
C CYS A 285 0.36 23.87 1.60
N ILE A 286 -0.82 24.21 2.12
CA ILE A 286 -0.94 24.80 3.45
C ILE A 286 -0.47 23.84 4.57
N ASN A 287 -0.75 22.55 4.42
CA ASN A 287 -0.37 21.53 5.39
C ASN A 287 1.16 21.42 5.48
N CYS A 288 1.84 21.49 4.34
CA CYS A 288 3.30 21.59 4.28
C CYS A 288 3.77 22.88 4.97
N ILE A 289 3.24 24.04 4.58
CA ILE A 289 3.65 25.35 5.13
C ILE A 289 3.57 25.39 6.66
N ARG A 290 2.56 24.78 7.27
CA ARG A 290 2.42 24.71 8.74
C ARG A 290 3.39 23.72 9.40
N THR A 291 3.85 22.72 8.65
CA THR A 291 4.83 21.74 9.10
C THR A 291 6.27 22.27 9.01
N LEU A 292 6.57 23.09 7.99
CA LEU A 292 7.92 23.62 7.73
C LEU A 292 8.64 24.22 8.96
N PRO A 293 8.00 25.02 9.85
CA PRO A 293 8.67 25.57 11.03
C PRO A 293 9.16 24.49 12.01
N TYR A 294 8.45 23.36 12.13
CA TYR A 294 8.88 22.23 12.96
C TYR A 294 10.11 21.56 12.36
N ILE A 295 10.09 21.31 11.04
CA ILE A 295 11.21 20.71 10.31
C ILE A 295 12.47 21.56 10.42
N GLU A 296 12.36 22.87 10.18
CA GLU A 296 13.47 23.82 10.31
C GLU A 296 13.99 23.87 11.76
N SER A 297 13.09 23.87 12.75
CA SER A 297 13.48 23.82 14.16
C SER A 297 14.28 22.57 14.50
N TRP A 298 13.87 21.39 14.00
CA TRP A 298 14.61 20.14 14.21
C TRP A 298 15.95 20.15 13.50
N TYR A 299 16.02 20.69 12.29
CA TYR A 299 17.27 20.86 11.57
C TYR A 299 18.26 21.68 12.39
N GLU A 300 17.86 22.87 12.86
CA GLU A 300 18.72 23.74 13.67
C GLU A 300 19.14 23.09 15.00
N LYS A 301 18.23 22.38 15.69
CA LYS A 301 18.51 21.74 16.99
C LYS A 301 19.44 20.53 16.91
N TYR A 302 19.38 19.78 15.81
CA TYR A 302 19.93 18.42 15.74
C TYR A 302 20.93 18.19 14.61
N LYS A 303 21.13 19.14 13.67
CA LYS A 303 22.11 18.99 12.57
C LYS A 303 23.52 18.66 13.06
N ASP A 304 23.98 19.34 14.11
CA ASP A 304 25.31 19.14 14.69
C ASP A 304 25.41 17.86 15.55
N LYS A 305 24.28 17.20 15.82
CA LYS A 305 24.19 15.96 16.60
C LYS A 305 24.07 14.71 15.73
N GLY A 306 24.08 14.88 14.40
CA GLY A 306 24.03 13.78 13.44
C GLY A 306 22.67 13.60 12.75
N LEU A 307 21.76 14.57 12.84
CA LEU A 307 20.57 14.61 11.98
C LEU A 307 20.90 15.24 10.63
N VAL A 308 20.36 14.68 9.55
CA VAL A 308 20.28 15.31 8.24
C VAL A 308 18.82 15.37 7.85
N ILE A 309 18.36 16.52 7.38
CA ILE A 309 17.02 16.65 6.80
C ILE A 309 17.18 16.91 5.31
N ILE A 310 16.42 16.19 4.48
CA ILE A 310 16.35 16.39 3.04
C ILE A 310 14.89 16.68 2.70
N GLY A 311 14.60 17.92 2.31
CA GLY A 311 13.30 18.31 1.77
C GLY A 311 13.19 17.90 0.31
N VAL A 312 12.39 16.90 -0.01
CA VAL A 312 12.06 16.55 -1.40
C VAL A 312 10.88 17.41 -1.84
N HIS A 313 11.17 18.44 -2.63
CA HIS A 313 10.17 19.30 -3.23
C HIS A 313 9.60 18.62 -4.49
N SER A 314 8.42 18.02 -4.36
CA SER A 314 7.67 17.40 -5.47
C SER A 314 6.50 18.31 -5.85
N PRO A 315 6.49 18.92 -7.05
CA PRO A 315 5.51 19.96 -7.41
C PRO A 315 4.11 19.38 -7.63
N GLU A 316 3.11 19.89 -6.92
CA GLU A 316 1.70 19.56 -7.13
C GLU A 316 1.11 20.26 -8.37
N PHE A 317 1.65 21.42 -8.73
CA PHE A 317 1.26 22.18 -9.92
C PHE A 317 2.47 22.54 -10.78
N ALA A 318 2.27 22.71 -12.10
CA ALA A 318 3.35 23.04 -13.03
C ALA A 318 4.19 24.28 -12.64
N PHE A 319 3.58 25.31 -12.03
CA PHE A 319 4.30 26.51 -11.59
C PHE A 319 5.23 26.26 -10.39
N GLU A 320 5.02 25.16 -9.66
CA GLU A 320 5.87 24.75 -8.55
C GLU A 320 7.17 24.10 -9.01
N GLY A 321 7.19 23.57 -10.23
CA GLY A 321 8.39 23.02 -10.87
C GLY A 321 9.39 24.08 -11.38
N LYS A 322 9.15 25.38 -11.14
CA LYS A 322 10.06 26.47 -11.55
C LYS A 322 11.08 26.78 -10.45
N GLU A 323 12.37 26.66 -10.78
CA GLU A 323 13.46 26.86 -9.80
C GLU A 323 13.40 28.21 -9.07
N GLU A 324 13.05 29.28 -9.77
CA GLU A 324 12.95 30.62 -9.19
C GLU A 324 11.85 30.70 -8.10
N ASN A 325 10.72 30.03 -8.33
CA ASN A 325 9.61 30.02 -7.39
C ASN A 325 9.97 29.24 -6.13
N VAL A 326 10.61 28.08 -6.28
CA VAL A 326 11.12 27.30 -5.15
C VAL A 326 12.15 28.13 -4.37
N SER A 327 13.11 28.77 -5.06
CA SER A 327 14.10 29.64 -4.40
C SER A 327 13.48 30.78 -3.59
N LYS A 328 12.43 31.43 -4.11
CA LYS A 328 11.67 32.46 -3.39
C LYS A 328 10.95 31.87 -2.17
N ALA A 329 10.35 30.68 -2.31
CA ALA A 329 9.68 30.00 -1.20
C ALA A 329 10.66 29.63 -0.08
N LEU A 330 11.84 29.07 -0.41
CA LEU A 330 12.88 28.75 0.57
C LEU A 330 13.27 29.98 1.40
N LYS A 331 13.48 31.14 0.75
CA LYS A 331 13.78 32.40 1.44
C LYS A 331 12.60 32.90 2.27
N LYS A 332 11.37 32.82 1.74
CA LYS A 332 10.16 33.29 2.42
C LYS A 332 9.89 32.52 3.71
N PHE A 333 10.09 31.20 3.69
CA PHE A 333 9.85 30.33 4.84
C PHE A 333 11.10 30.11 5.71
N GLY A 334 12.26 30.66 5.30
CA GLY A 334 13.49 30.57 6.07
C GLY A 334 14.10 29.16 6.12
N LEU A 335 13.91 28.37 5.07
CA LEU A 335 14.38 26.97 5.02
C LEU A 335 15.86 26.89 4.69
N THR A 336 16.65 26.30 5.58
CA THR A 336 18.10 26.21 5.42
C THR A 336 18.62 24.80 5.17
N TYR A 337 17.80 23.77 5.43
CA TYR A 337 18.16 22.39 5.15
C TYR A 337 18.28 22.09 3.64
N PRO A 338 19.02 21.04 3.25
CA PRO A 338 19.07 20.51 1.89
C PRO A 338 17.70 20.31 1.25
N VAL A 339 17.49 20.82 0.03
CA VAL A 339 16.25 20.61 -0.72
C VAL A 339 16.53 20.04 -2.11
N ALA A 340 15.90 18.90 -2.41
CA ALA A 340 15.95 18.20 -3.68
C ALA A 340 14.70 18.51 -4.52
N MET A 341 14.87 18.98 -5.75
CA MET A 341 13.74 19.32 -6.62
C MET A 341 13.34 18.13 -7.50
N ASP A 342 12.25 17.45 -7.14
CA ASP A 342 11.76 16.21 -7.77
C ASP A 342 10.66 16.48 -8.81
N ASN A 343 10.99 17.26 -9.84
CA ASN A 343 10.04 17.66 -10.89
C ASN A 343 9.48 16.49 -11.71
N ASP A 344 10.25 15.40 -11.84
CA ASP A 344 9.86 14.22 -12.62
C ASP A 344 9.16 13.15 -11.74
N PHE A 345 8.95 13.44 -10.44
CA PHE A 345 8.37 12.53 -9.45
C PHE A 345 9.11 11.17 -9.33
N SER A 346 10.40 11.15 -9.62
CA SER A 346 11.18 9.91 -9.61
C SER A 346 11.44 9.46 -8.18
N THR A 347 11.85 10.40 -7.32
CA THR A 347 12.03 10.12 -5.89
C THR A 347 10.69 9.85 -5.21
N TRP A 348 9.64 10.63 -5.54
CA TRP A 348 8.27 10.41 -5.07
C TRP A 348 7.80 8.97 -5.32
N ARG A 349 7.96 8.46 -6.55
CA ARG A 349 7.57 7.09 -6.90
C ARG A 349 8.46 6.04 -6.24
N ASN A 350 9.77 6.28 -6.12
CA ASN A 350 10.69 5.36 -5.45
C ASN A 350 10.35 5.16 -3.96
N PHE A 351 9.87 6.21 -3.30
CA PHE A 351 9.39 6.16 -1.92
C PHE A 351 7.94 5.68 -1.79
N GLU A 352 7.29 5.34 -2.91
CA GLU A 352 5.87 4.99 -3.00
C GLU A 352 4.95 6.02 -2.32
N ASN A 353 5.36 7.30 -2.32
CA ASN A 353 4.63 8.35 -1.63
C ASN A 353 3.32 8.68 -2.36
N ARG A 354 2.33 9.17 -1.59
CA ARG A 354 1.01 9.56 -2.09
C ARG A 354 0.48 10.87 -1.48
N TYR A 355 1.22 11.49 -0.57
CA TYR A 355 0.70 12.59 0.26
C TYR A 355 1.70 13.74 0.42
N TRP A 356 1.14 14.94 0.65
CA TRP A 356 1.86 16.13 1.09
C TRP A 356 1.24 16.65 2.43
N PRO A 357 2.05 16.91 3.47
CA PRO A 357 3.43 16.48 3.63
C PRO A 357 3.52 14.97 3.87
N ALA A 358 4.71 14.40 3.67
CA ALA A 358 5.02 13.03 4.07
C ALA A 358 6.47 12.93 4.56
N HIS A 359 6.68 12.20 5.64
CA HIS A 359 7.96 12.09 6.33
C HIS A 359 8.42 10.65 6.39
N TYR A 360 9.68 10.41 6.07
CA TYR A 360 10.33 9.11 6.19
C TYR A 360 11.59 9.28 7.04
N LEU A 361 11.62 8.63 8.19
CA LEU A 361 12.75 8.69 9.12
C LEU A 361 13.61 7.44 8.94
N ILE A 362 14.90 7.68 8.70
CA ILE A 362 15.90 6.70 8.36
C ILE A 362 16.93 6.63 9.51
N ASP A 363 17.22 5.42 9.97
CA ASP A 363 18.20 5.17 11.02
C ASP A 363 19.65 5.26 10.53
N LYS A 364 20.60 5.12 11.46
CA LYS A 364 22.05 5.15 11.16
C LYS A 364 22.52 4.01 10.25
N ASN A 365 21.73 2.95 10.08
CA ASN A 365 22.04 1.82 9.21
C ASN A 365 21.54 2.05 7.77
N GLY A 366 20.75 3.10 7.54
CA GLY A 366 20.11 3.38 6.24
C GLY A 366 18.78 2.67 6.06
N MET A 367 18.11 2.29 7.15
CA MET A 367 16.79 1.66 7.13
C MET A 367 15.72 2.70 7.45
N VAL A 368 14.62 2.73 6.68
CA VAL A 368 13.41 3.45 7.04
C VAL A 368 12.78 2.75 8.24
N VAL A 369 12.64 3.46 9.33
CA VAL A 369 12.16 2.93 10.63
C VAL A 369 10.86 3.58 11.10
N TYR A 370 10.47 4.70 10.50
CA TYR A 370 9.22 5.39 10.81
C TYR A 370 8.75 6.19 9.59
N THR A 371 7.43 6.22 9.38
CA THR A 371 6.79 7.05 8.34
C THR A 371 5.61 7.81 8.92
N HIS A 372 5.38 9.02 8.41
CA HIS A 372 4.22 9.83 8.77
C HIS A 372 3.64 10.50 7.52
N PHE A 373 2.36 10.26 7.26
CA PHE A 373 1.64 10.86 6.13
C PHE A 373 0.64 11.90 6.63
N GLY A 374 0.66 13.06 5.99
CA GLY A 374 -0.14 14.21 6.38
C GLY A 374 0.52 15.04 7.47
N GLU A 375 -0.24 16.01 7.95
CA GLU A 375 0.19 16.97 8.98
C GLU A 375 -0.09 16.46 10.39
N GLY A 376 0.84 16.68 11.31
CA GLY A 376 0.68 16.42 12.74
C GLY A 376 1.75 15.48 13.30
N LYS A 377 1.48 14.91 14.48
CA LYS A 377 2.38 13.99 15.21
C LYS A 377 3.83 14.51 15.29
N TYR A 378 3.97 15.80 15.57
CA TYR A 378 5.28 16.46 15.60
C TYR A 378 6.11 16.00 16.80
N ASP A 379 5.48 15.83 17.96
CA ASP A 379 6.07 15.26 19.17
C ASP A 379 6.59 13.84 18.93
N VAL A 380 5.80 12.98 18.31
CA VAL A 380 6.16 11.60 17.99
C VAL A 380 7.38 11.58 17.06
N THR A 381 7.34 12.40 16.02
CA THR A 381 8.41 12.49 15.03
C THR A 381 9.71 13.04 15.65
N GLU A 382 9.63 14.11 16.45
CA GLU A 382 10.79 14.67 17.15
C GLU A 382 11.35 13.68 18.18
N ASN A 383 10.50 12.97 18.91
CA ASN A 383 10.93 11.98 19.89
C ASN A 383 11.63 10.77 19.23
N ASN A 384 11.15 10.34 18.07
CA ASN A 384 11.84 9.32 17.27
C ASN A 384 13.20 9.81 16.77
N ILE A 385 13.30 11.06 16.30
CA ILE A 385 14.58 11.68 15.94
C ILE A 385 15.54 11.66 17.15
N ARG A 386 15.08 12.12 18.31
CA ARG A 386 15.86 12.16 19.55
C ARG A 386 16.33 10.77 19.96
N TYR A 387 15.43 9.78 19.93
CA TYR A 387 15.75 8.39 20.24
C TYR A 387 16.85 7.83 19.33
N LEU A 388 16.75 8.03 18.00
CA LEU A 388 17.76 7.56 17.05
C LEU A 388 19.11 8.29 17.19
N LEU A 389 19.09 9.54 17.66
CA LEU A 389 20.29 10.29 18.00
C LEU A 389 20.88 9.91 19.37
N GLY A 390 20.19 9.09 20.18
CA GLY A 390 20.60 8.72 21.53
C GLY A 390 20.34 9.81 22.58
N LEU A 391 19.40 10.72 22.31
CA LEU A 391 18.96 11.77 23.22
C LEU A 391 17.73 11.31 24.02
N GLN A 392 17.52 11.89 25.21
CA GLN A 392 16.32 11.61 26.02
C GLN A 392 15.06 12.06 25.28
N ILE A 393 13.98 11.28 25.37
CA ILE A 393 12.64 11.65 24.88
C ILE A 393 12.16 12.90 25.64
N ASP A 394 11.47 13.80 24.97
CA ASP A 394 10.83 14.96 25.59
C ASP A 394 9.33 14.70 25.72
N GLU A 395 8.88 14.40 26.94
CA GLU A 395 7.46 14.18 27.26
C GLU A 395 6.63 15.47 27.21
N ASN A 396 7.28 16.64 27.17
CA ASN A 396 6.63 17.94 27.02
C ASN A 396 6.79 18.52 25.60
N ALA A 397 7.29 17.72 24.65
CA ALA A 397 7.36 18.13 23.26
C ALA A 397 5.97 18.59 22.80
N ASP A 398 5.92 19.71 22.07
CA ASP A 398 4.66 20.24 21.54
C ASP A 398 4.06 19.20 20.60
N ALA A 399 2.95 18.57 21.02
CA ALA A 399 2.21 17.61 20.21
C ALA A 399 1.71 18.18 18.87
N GLY A 400 1.86 19.50 18.68
CA GLY A 400 1.11 20.25 17.70
C GLY A 400 -0.32 20.34 18.19
N LYS A 401 -0.94 21.51 18.06
CA LYS A 401 -2.40 21.55 18.11
C LYS A 401 -2.88 20.67 16.95
N ASN A 402 -3.73 19.67 17.18
CA ASN A 402 -4.36 18.90 16.10
C ASN A 402 -4.95 19.88 15.06
N VAL A 403 -4.30 20.04 13.90
CA VAL A 403 -4.56 21.19 13.01
C VAL A 403 -5.76 20.96 12.09
N THR A 404 -6.13 19.71 11.85
CA THR A 404 -7.30 19.33 11.05
C THR A 404 -8.45 18.90 11.97
N ALA A 405 -9.43 19.78 12.17
CA ALA A 405 -10.62 19.45 12.95
C ALA A 405 -11.55 18.47 12.19
N GLN A 406 -12.12 17.52 12.92
CA GLN A 406 -13.19 16.65 12.43
C GLN A 406 -14.34 17.50 11.86
N GLY A 407 -14.61 17.37 10.55
CA GLY A 407 -15.70 18.08 9.87
C GLY A 407 -15.31 19.37 9.13
N GLN A 408 -14.01 19.65 8.97
CA GLN A 408 -13.50 20.66 8.04
C GLN A 408 -13.77 20.28 6.58
N THR A 409 -13.97 21.26 5.70
CA THR A 409 -14.06 21.02 4.26
C THR A 409 -12.77 20.40 3.72
N PRO A 410 -12.84 19.30 2.96
CA PRO A 410 -11.65 18.73 2.31
C PRO A 410 -11.08 19.66 1.25
N GLU A 411 -9.78 19.54 0.97
CA GLU A 411 -9.13 20.24 -0.13
C GLU A 411 -9.94 20.09 -1.43
N THR A 412 -10.17 21.23 -2.08
CA THR A 412 -11.11 21.33 -3.20
C THR A 412 -10.39 21.83 -4.44
N TYR A 413 -10.02 20.88 -5.30
CA TYR A 413 -9.42 21.13 -6.61
C TYR A 413 -10.45 21.64 -7.62
N LEU A 414 -10.02 22.56 -8.47
CA LEU A 414 -10.87 23.22 -9.47
C LEU A 414 -10.56 22.75 -10.90
N GLY A 415 -9.34 22.25 -11.15
CA GLY A 415 -8.94 21.67 -12.43
C GLY A 415 -9.63 20.35 -12.73
N ASN A 416 -9.90 20.08 -14.01
CA ASN A 416 -10.71 18.93 -14.43
C ASN A 416 -10.15 17.56 -14.00
N ASP A 417 -8.83 17.43 -13.82
CA ASP A 417 -8.21 16.13 -13.53
C ASP A 417 -8.51 15.65 -12.10
N ARG A 418 -8.76 16.59 -11.18
CA ARG A 418 -9.00 16.31 -9.74
C ARG A 418 -10.26 16.97 -9.19
N ALA A 419 -11.02 17.67 -10.03
CA ALA A 419 -12.22 18.38 -9.63
C ALA A 419 -13.27 17.41 -9.09
N GLU A 420 -13.63 17.61 -7.82
CA GLU A 420 -14.70 16.90 -7.14
C GLU A 420 -15.71 17.91 -6.57
N ARG A 421 -16.91 17.42 -6.22
CA ARG A 421 -17.93 18.19 -5.50
C ARG A 421 -18.39 19.48 -6.22
N GLU A 422 -18.23 19.58 -7.54
CA GLU A 422 -18.90 20.62 -8.32
C GLU A 422 -20.41 20.34 -8.41
N SER A 423 -21.25 21.32 -8.07
CA SER A 423 -22.71 21.14 -8.04
C SER A 423 -23.46 22.30 -8.70
N LYS A 424 -24.51 21.98 -9.44
CA LYS A 424 -25.44 22.96 -10.01
C LYS A 424 -26.59 23.32 -9.07
N ALA A 425 -26.65 22.74 -7.88
CA ALA A 425 -27.77 22.93 -6.96
C ALA A 425 -27.87 24.36 -6.41
N SER A 426 -29.09 24.73 -6.04
CA SER A 426 -29.42 26.00 -5.39
C SER A 426 -30.47 25.73 -4.32
N PRO A 427 -30.14 25.88 -3.02
CA PRO A 427 -28.86 26.33 -2.46
C PRO A 427 -27.71 25.34 -2.71
N LEU A 428 -26.47 25.84 -2.66
CA LEU A 428 -25.27 25.02 -2.85
C LEU A 428 -25.07 24.14 -1.59
N PRO A 429 -24.94 22.80 -1.71
CA PRO A 429 -24.69 21.94 -0.57
C PRO A 429 -23.34 22.26 0.10
N THR A 430 -23.18 21.91 1.37
CA THR A 430 -21.92 22.10 2.10
C THR A 430 -20.80 21.26 1.47
N ASP A 431 -19.58 21.79 1.46
CA ASP A 431 -18.38 21.21 0.84
C ASP A 431 -18.41 21.14 -0.70
N ASN A 432 -19.43 21.73 -1.32
CA ASN A 432 -19.56 21.83 -2.78
C ASN A 432 -19.21 23.23 -3.29
N TRP A 433 -18.81 23.30 -4.56
CA TRP A 433 -18.55 24.54 -5.27
C TRP A 433 -19.30 24.61 -6.60
N LYS A 434 -19.39 25.81 -7.17
CA LYS A 434 -19.96 26.05 -8.49
C LYS A 434 -19.33 27.27 -9.14
N VAL A 435 -19.32 27.29 -10.47
CA VAL A 435 -18.90 28.46 -11.25
C VAL A 435 -20.05 28.97 -12.11
N LYS A 436 -20.04 30.27 -12.40
CA LYS A 436 -20.87 30.87 -13.45
C LYS A 436 -20.12 32.03 -14.09
N GLY A 437 -20.25 32.13 -15.41
CA GLY A 437 -19.36 32.93 -16.24
C GLY A 437 -18.64 32.02 -17.24
N ASN A 438 -17.71 32.60 -17.97
CA ASN A 438 -16.95 31.90 -18.98
C ASN A 438 -15.57 31.51 -18.42
N TRP A 439 -15.49 30.36 -17.76
CA TRP A 439 -14.22 29.85 -17.22
C TRP A 439 -13.58 28.90 -18.23
N LYS A 440 -12.35 29.19 -18.64
CA LYS A 440 -11.52 28.24 -19.36
C LYS A 440 -11.02 27.20 -18.37
N ARG A 441 -11.27 25.92 -18.65
CA ARG A 441 -10.86 24.82 -17.77
C ARG A 441 -9.65 24.09 -18.33
N THR A 442 -8.69 23.78 -17.47
CA THR A 442 -7.54 22.94 -17.77
C THR A 442 -7.56 21.70 -16.86
N GLY A 443 -6.55 20.85 -16.95
CA GLY A 443 -6.39 19.72 -16.04
C GLY A 443 -6.15 20.16 -14.59
N GLU A 444 -5.35 21.21 -14.39
CA GLU A 444 -4.88 21.66 -13.07
C GLU A 444 -5.69 22.82 -12.46
N TYR A 445 -6.29 23.70 -13.28
CA TYR A 445 -6.93 24.92 -12.82
C TYR A 445 -8.12 25.37 -13.69
N ILE A 446 -8.81 26.40 -13.21
CA ILE A 446 -9.74 27.19 -14.02
C ILE A 446 -9.23 28.62 -14.19
N GLU A 447 -9.44 29.21 -15.36
CA GLU A 447 -8.99 30.55 -15.72
C GLU A 447 -10.18 31.42 -16.12
N SER A 448 -10.28 32.63 -15.55
CA SER A 448 -11.34 33.58 -15.90
C SER A 448 -11.14 34.14 -17.30
N ALA A 449 -12.14 34.07 -18.17
CA ALA A 449 -12.04 34.66 -19.51
C ALA A 449 -12.39 36.15 -19.53
N LYS A 450 -13.12 36.65 -18.53
CA LYS A 450 -13.51 38.06 -18.44
C LYS A 450 -13.74 38.54 -17.00
N SER A 451 -13.82 39.86 -16.85
CA SER A 451 -14.28 40.49 -15.62
C SER A 451 -15.71 40.05 -15.27
N GLY A 452 -15.94 39.77 -13.99
CA GLY A 452 -17.24 39.36 -13.45
C GLY A 452 -17.53 37.86 -13.51
N ASP A 453 -16.63 37.05 -14.07
CA ASP A 453 -16.69 35.60 -13.91
C ASP A 453 -16.59 35.24 -12.42
N PHE A 454 -17.48 34.36 -11.96
CA PHE A 454 -17.60 34.07 -10.54
C PHE A 454 -17.51 32.59 -10.22
N LEU A 455 -16.89 32.30 -9.08
CA LEU A 455 -16.87 31.00 -8.43
C LEU A 455 -17.46 31.15 -7.02
N MET A 456 -18.22 30.15 -6.58
CA MET A 456 -18.79 30.10 -5.24
C MET A 456 -18.51 28.74 -4.61
N LEU A 457 -18.05 28.72 -3.36
CA LEU A 457 -17.80 27.53 -2.55
C LEU A 457 -18.57 27.63 -1.24
N HIS A 458 -19.23 26.56 -0.82
CA HIS A 458 -19.78 26.42 0.52
C HIS A 458 -18.81 25.63 1.38
N PHE A 459 -18.26 26.23 2.42
CA PHE A 459 -17.16 25.67 3.21
C PHE A 459 -17.48 25.65 4.71
N ARG A 460 -16.75 24.77 5.42
CA ARG A 460 -16.66 24.61 6.87
C ARG A 460 -15.20 24.73 7.29
N ALA A 461 -14.81 25.92 7.71
CA ALA A 461 -13.45 26.20 8.17
C ALA A 461 -13.40 27.51 8.95
N LYS A 462 -12.31 27.71 9.70
CA LYS A 462 -11.98 28.97 10.35
C LYS A 462 -11.22 29.90 9.39
N LYS A 463 -10.29 29.37 8.61
CA LYS A 463 -9.65 30.10 7.51
C LYS A 463 -9.80 29.38 6.19
N VAL A 464 -9.83 30.17 5.13
CA VAL A 464 -9.86 29.67 3.75
C VAL A 464 -8.69 30.27 3.01
N PHE A 465 -7.96 29.40 2.33
CA PHE A 465 -6.87 29.76 1.45
C PHE A 465 -7.21 29.32 0.02
N LEU A 466 -6.69 30.06 -0.95
CA LEU A 466 -6.89 29.76 -2.36
C LEU A 466 -5.55 29.89 -3.08
N VAL A 467 -5.17 28.83 -3.78
CA VAL A 467 -3.99 28.84 -4.66
C VAL A 467 -4.38 29.56 -5.95
N MET A 468 -3.73 30.70 -6.19
CA MET A 468 -4.02 31.58 -7.32
C MET A 468 -2.74 31.94 -8.09
N GLU A 469 -2.90 32.16 -9.39
CA GLU A 469 -1.88 32.68 -10.29
C GLU A 469 -2.51 33.73 -11.22
N SER A 470 -1.72 34.70 -11.65
CA SER A 470 -2.07 35.55 -12.78
C SER A 470 -1.53 34.94 -14.07
N ALA A 471 -2.39 34.74 -15.07
CA ALA A 471 -2.00 34.20 -16.38
C ALA A 471 -1.04 35.12 -17.14
N THR A 472 -1.07 36.41 -16.80
CA THR A 472 -0.19 37.47 -17.28
C THR A 472 0.69 37.92 -16.11
N ASP A 473 1.93 38.34 -16.32
CA ASP A 473 2.76 38.89 -15.21
C ASP A 473 2.20 40.21 -14.61
N GLU A 474 1.07 40.68 -15.12
CA GLU A 474 0.25 41.75 -14.56
C GLU A 474 -0.56 41.30 -13.34
N THR A 475 -0.88 42.25 -12.47
CA THR A 475 -1.69 41.98 -11.27
C THR A 475 -3.16 41.88 -11.62
N VAL A 476 -3.80 40.77 -11.27
CA VAL A 476 -5.23 40.55 -11.42
C VAL A 476 -5.90 40.62 -10.05
N ASN A 477 -6.93 41.47 -9.93
CA ASN A 477 -7.68 41.59 -8.69
C ASN A 477 -8.78 40.53 -8.61
N ALA A 478 -8.86 39.83 -7.49
CA ALA A 478 -9.96 38.92 -7.16
C ALA A 478 -10.80 39.54 -6.03
N GLN A 479 -12.08 39.82 -6.30
CA GLN A 479 -13.00 40.29 -5.27
C GLN A 479 -13.55 39.09 -4.48
N ILE A 480 -13.37 39.11 -3.16
CA ILE A 480 -13.76 38.06 -2.23
C ILE A 480 -15.00 38.51 -1.47
N LEU A 481 -16.08 37.72 -1.53
CA LEU A 481 -17.33 38.02 -0.84
C LEU A 481 -17.73 36.84 0.06
N MET A 482 -18.18 37.14 1.27
CA MET A 482 -18.72 36.15 2.20
C MET A 482 -20.24 36.26 2.26
N ASN A 483 -20.95 35.16 1.99
CA ASN A 483 -22.41 35.13 1.85
C ASN A 483 -22.95 36.22 0.91
N GLY A 484 -22.19 36.55 -0.13
CA GLY A 484 -22.53 37.57 -1.13
C GLY A 484 -22.27 39.03 -0.68
N LYS A 485 -21.74 39.27 0.52
CA LYS A 485 -21.38 40.61 1.04
C LYS A 485 -19.86 40.78 1.09
N ALA A 486 -19.40 42.02 1.19
CA ALA A 486 -17.99 42.34 1.43
C ALA A 486 -17.52 41.72 2.77
N LEU A 487 -16.24 41.36 2.83
CA LEU A 487 -15.59 40.90 4.06
C LEU A 487 -15.64 42.01 5.12
N GLU A 488 -15.95 41.62 6.36
CA GLU A 488 -15.98 42.54 7.50
C GLU A 488 -14.57 42.90 8.00
N LYS A 489 -13.57 42.04 7.69
CA LYS A 489 -12.18 42.19 8.11
C LYS A 489 -11.24 41.83 6.97
N ASP A 490 -10.10 42.51 6.96
CA ASP A 490 -8.98 42.18 6.09
C ASP A 490 -8.25 40.92 6.59
N THR A 491 -7.60 40.23 5.66
CA THR A 491 -6.73 39.07 5.94
C THR A 491 -5.28 39.44 5.62
N ALA A 492 -4.35 38.47 5.75
CA ALA A 492 -2.97 38.69 5.33
C ALA A 492 -2.83 39.09 3.85
N ASP A 493 -3.71 38.57 2.98
CA ASP A 493 -3.61 38.71 1.52
C ASP A 493 -4.81 39.43 0.87
N THR A 494 -5.87 39.71 1.62
CA THR A 494 -7.10 40.35 1.12
C THR A 494 -7.38 41.64 1.87
N LYS A 495 -7.40 42.76 1.16
CA LYS A 495 -7.68 44.10 1.72
C LYS A 495 -8.92 44.69 1.09
N SER A 496 -9.84 45.20 1.90
CA SER A 496 -11.12 45.75 1.42
C SER A 496 -11.87 44.79 0.50
N SER A 497 -11.87 43.49 0.84
CA SER A 497 -12.45 42.41 0.02
C SER A 497 -11.79 42.19 -1.35
N ILE A 498 -10.57 42.66 -1.56
CA ILE A 498 -9.81 42.47 -2.81
C ILE A 498 -8.48 41.79 -2.50
N ALA A 499 -8.24 40.65 -3.16
CA ALA A 499 -6.94 40.00 -3.19
C ALA A 499 -6.23 40.38 -4.51
N SER A 500 -5.03 40.96 -4.41
CA SER A 500 -4.22 41.32 -5.57
C SER A 500 -3.31 40.16 -5.95
N VAL A 501 -3.66 39.45 -7.02
CA VAL A 501 -2.96 38.24 -7.46
C VAL A 501 -1.91 38.60 -8.50
N LYS A 502 -0.66 38.32 -8.19
CA LYS A 502 0.47 38.51 -9.10
C LYS A 502 1.36 37.28 -9.14
N GLU A 503 1.70 36.76 -7.98
CA GLU A 503 2.57 35.59 -7.83
C GLU A 503 1.74 34.30 -7.77
N SER A 504 2.30 33.20 -8.28
CA SER A 504 1.73 31.85 -8.16
C SER A 504 2.00 31.31 -6.75
N ARG A 505 1.02 31.45 -5.84
CA ARG A 505 1.17 31.02 -4.44
C ARG A 505 -0.19 30.79 -3.78
N LEU A 506 -0.14 30.37 -2.52
CA LEU A 506 -1.29 30.35 -1.63
C LEU A 506 -1.61 31.76 -1.10
N TYR A 507 -2.90 32.13 -1.13
CA TYR A 507 -3.43 33.39 -0.61
C TYR A 507 -4.46 33.14 0.49
N GLU A 508 -4.32 33.80 1.64
CA GLU A 508 -5.33 33.80 2.72
C GLU A 508 -6.50 34.71 2.34
N ILE A 509 -7.67 34.14 2.03
CA ILE A 509 -8.83 34.91 1.55
C ILE A 509 -9.91 35.12 2.60
N ILE A 510 -9.97 34.26 3.62
CA ILE A 510 -10.89 34.38 4.76
C ILE A 510 -10.15 34.01 6.04
N ALA A 511 -10.34 34.79 7.10
CA ALA A 511 -9.87 34.49 8.44
C ALA A 511 -10.94 34.86 9.49
N GLU A 512 -11.56 33.85 10.09
CA GLU A 512 -12.57 33.99 11.14
C GLU A 512 -11.99 33.59 12.52
N PRO A 513 -12.58 34.05 13.63
CA PRO A 513 -12.13 33.67 14.97
C PRO A 513 -12.41 32.20 15.31
N SER A 514 -13.42 31.59 14.68
CA SER A 514 -13.84 30.20 14.88
C SER A 514 -14.30 29.56 13.57
N SER A 515 -14.34 28.23 13.50
CA SER A 515 -14.88 27.52 12.33
C SER A 515 -16.31 27.96 12.00
N THR A 516 -16.57 28.29 10.74
CA THR A 516 -17.87 28.74 10.25
C THR A 516 -18.33 27.89 9.06
N ASN A 517 -19.65 27.71 8.92
CA ASN A 517 -20.27 27.09 7.75
C ASN A 517 -20.91 28.17 6.89
N ARG A 518 -20.20 28.65 5.86
CA ARG A 518 -20.59 29.81 5.05
C ARG A 518 -20.22 29.63 3.59
N THR A 519 -20.69 30.54 2.76
CA THR A 519 -20.32 30.58 1.34
C THR A 519 -19.29 31.67 1.08
N VAL A 520 -18.25 31.35 0.32
CA VAL A 520 -17.30 32.31 -0.25
C VAL A 520 -17.55 32.43 -1.74
N THR A 521 -17.54 33.65 -2.25
CA THR A 521 -17.62 33.95 -3.69
C THR A 521 -16.37 34.69 -4.13
N ILE A 522 -15.73 34.19 -5.18
CA ILE A 522 -14.58 34.79 -5.84
C ILE A 522 -15.08 35.38 -7.15
N LYS A 523 -14.88 36.68 -7.36
CA LYS A 523 -15.19 37.36 -8.63
C LYS A 523 -13.90 37.86 -9.26
N ALA A 524 -13.65 37.45 -10.50
CA ALA A 524 -12.50 37.93 -11.25
C ALA A 524 -12.69 39.39 -11.65
N GLY A 525 -11.70 40.24 -11.34
CA GLY A 525 -11.69 41.66 -11.72
C GLY A 525 -11.37 41.88 -13.20
N SER A 526 -10.63 40.97 -13.82
CA SER A 526 -10.25 40.96 -15.24
C SER A 526 -10.13 39.52 -15.75
N ALA A 527 -9.85 39.34 -17.04
CA ALA A 527 -9.43 38.05 -17.56
C ALA A 527 -8.06 37.64 -16.98
N GLY A 528 -7.75 36.33 -17.02
CA GLY A 528 -6.44 35.81 -16.64
C GLY A 528 -6.25 35.42 -15.17
N LEU A 529 -7.27 35.48 -14.31
CA LEU A 529 -7.18 34.91 -12.97
C LEU A 529 -7.24 33.38 -13.03
N ARG A 530 -6.19 32.69 -12.61
CA ARG A 530 -6.14 31.23 -12.48
C ARG A 530 -6.37 30.80 -11.04
N LEU A 531 -7.29 29.86 -10.85
CA LEU A 531 -7.65 29.30 -9.55
C LEU A 531 -7.41 27.78 -9.57
N TYR A 532 -6.62 27.28 -8.62
CA TYR A 532 -6.19 25.88 -8.61
C TYR A 532 -6.96 25.04 -7.58
N ALA A 533 -6.79 25.36 -6.29
CA ALA A 533 -7.38 24.61 -5.20
C ALA A 533 -7.68 25.50 -3.99
N PHE A 534 -8.77 25.17 -3.28
CA PHE A 534 -9.05 25.69 -1.95
C PHE A 534 -8.49 24.77 -0.88
N THR A 535 -7.79 25.36 0.09
CA THR A 535 -7.32 24.69 1.29
C THR A 535 -7.77 25.46 2.53
N PHE A 536 -7.72 24.81 3.69
CA PHE A 536 -8.47 25.26 4.87
C PHE A 536 -7.64 25.15 6.16
N GLU A 537 -8.04 25.92 7.17
CA GLU A 537 -7.60 25.78 8.58
C GLU A 537 -8.84 25.82 9.49
N SER A 538 -8.89 24.98 10.53
CA SER A 538 -10.05 24.85 11.43
C SER A 538 -9.93 25.60 12.75
#